data_AF-A0A2E7K1X0-F1
#
_entry.id   AF-A0A2E7K1X0-F1
#
_cell.length_a   1.000
_cell.length_b   1.000
_cell.length_c   1.000
_cell.angle_alpha   90.00
_cell.angle_beta   90.00
_cell.angle_gamma   90.00
#
_symmetry.space_group_name_H-M   'P 1'
#
loop_
_entity.id
_entity.type
_entity.pdbx_description
1 polymer ?
#
loop_
_entity_poly.entity_id
_entity_poly.type
_entity_poly.pdbx_seq_one_letter_code
_entity_poly.pdbx_strand_id
1 'polypeptide(L)' 'EDIAASLFDPFISTKEQNKGLGLAIVAKIIEDHGGVIRLNGSRELTCFDVILPS' A
#
# COMPACT_ATOMS: atom_id res chain seq x y z
N GLU A 1 1.78 0.34 17.08
CA GLU A 1 1.72 -0.34 15.77
C GLU A 1 2.50 0.46 14.75
N ASP A 2 3.25 -0.22 13.90
CA ASP A 2 4.00 0.41 12.82
C ASP A 2 3.01 0.72 11.68
N ILE A 3 2.81 1.99 11.33
CA ILE A 3 1.86 2.42 10.27
C ILE A 3 2.14 1.70 8.95
N ALA A 4 3.39 1.26 8.73
CA ALA A 4 3.78 0.47 7.58
C ALA A 4 2.98 -0.85 7.44
N ALA A 5 2.59 -1.48 8.55
CA ALA A 5 1.86 -2.74 8.55
C ALA A 5 0.39 -2.58 8.14
N SER A 6 -0.22 -1.44 8.46
CA SER A 6 -1.63 -1.13 8.16
C SER A 6 -1.80 -0.23 6.93
N LEU A 7 -0.72 0.04 6.17
CA LEU A 7 -0.72 1.04 5.10
C LEU A 7 -1.70 0.71 3.96
N PHE A 8 -2.03 -0.58 3.79
CA PHE A 8 -2.96 -1.07 2.79
C PHE A 8 -4.39 -1.22 3.34
N ASP A 9 -4.62 -0.93 4.61
CA ASP A 9 -5.96 -0.94 5.19
C ASP A 9 -6.74 0.32 4.78
N PRO A 10 -8.06 0.21 4.55
CA PRO A 10 -8.89 1.37 4.27
C PRO A 10 -8.81 2.42 5.38
N PHE A 11 -8.84 3.69 4.99
CA PHE A 11 -8.87 4.84 5.90
C PHE A 11 -7.59 5.12 6.68
N ILE A 12 -6.50 4.39 6.40
CA ILE A 12 -5.19 4.71 6.95
C ILE A 12 -4.53 5.84 6.15
N SER A 13 -4.33 6.99 6.80
CA SER A 13 -3.68 8.17 6.23
C SER A 13 -3.08 9.02 7.33
N THR A 14 -1.88 9.54 7.10
CA THR A 14 -1.25 10.58 7.94
C THR A 14 -1.57 12.00 7.46
N LYS A 15 -2.30 12.14 6.34
CA LYS A 15 -2.68 13.43 5.75
C LYS A 15 -4.15 13.73 6.07
N GLU A 16 -4.38 14.82 6.78
CA GLU A 16 -5.71 15.23 7.30
C GLU A 16 -6.82 15.31 6.24
N GLN A 17 -6.49 15.70 5.00
CA GLN A 17 -7.48 15.87 3.92
C GLN A 17 -7.67 14.63 3.03
N ASN A 18 -6.89 13.56 3.22
CA ASN A 18 -6.97 12.37 2.39
C ASN A 18 -7.64 11.22 3.14
N LYS A 19 -8.66 10.61 2.52
CA LYS A 19 -9.44 9.51 3.11
C LYS A 19 -8.68 8.19 3.26
N GLY A 20 -7.39 8.11 2.92
CA GLY A 20 -6.61 6.87 3.07
C GLY A 20 -7.11 5.68 2.24
N LEU A 21 -7.71 5.93 1.07
CA LEU A 21 -8.30 4.86 0.25
C LEU A 21 -7.40 4.40 -0.90
N GLY A 22 -6.42 5.21 -1.31
CA GLY A 22 -5.62 4.93 -2.51
C GLY A 22 -4.86 3.61 -2.44
N LEU A 23 -4.10 3.38 -1.36
CA LEU A 23 -3.30 2.17 -1.20
C LEU A 23 -4.16 0.92 -0.95
N ALA A 24 -5.30 1.07 -0.25
CA ALA A 24 -6.27 -0.01 -0.09
C ALA A 24 -6.85 -0.47 -1.44
N ILE A 25 -7.18 0.48 -2.32
CA ILE A 25 -7.66 0.18 -3.68
C ILE A 25 -6.56 -0.50 -4.51
N VAL A 26 -5.32 0.01 -4.44
CA VAL A 26 -4.18 -0.58 -5.18
C VAL A 26 -3.91 -2.01 -4.71
N ALA A 27 -3.89 -2.25 -3.40
CA ALA A 27 -3.72 -3.58 -2.84
C ALA A 27 -4.81 -4.53 -3.34
N LYS A 28 -6.07 -4.06 -3.37
CA LYS A 28 -7.19 -4.85 -3.88
C LYS A 28 -7.04 -5.19 -5.37
N ILE A 29 -6.69 -4.21 -6.21
CA ILE A 29 -6.45 -4.43 -7.63
C ILE A 29 -5.37 -5.49 -7.84
N ILE A 30 -4.25 -5.39 -7.13
CA ILE A 30 -3.12 -6.31 -7.27
C ILE A 30 -3.51 -7.72 -6.79
N GLU A 31 -4.21 -7.83 -5.66
CA GLU A 31 -4.76 -9.09 -5.14
C GLU A 31 -5.72 -9.74 -6.15
N ASP A 32 -6.61 -8.97 -6.77
CA ASP A 32 -7.57 -9.46 -7.77
C ASP A 32 -6.87 -9.98 -9.04
N HIS A 33 -5.64 -9.53 -9.31
CA HIS A 33 -4.77 -10.06 -10.37
C HIS A 33 -3.88 -11.22 -9.90
N GLY A 34 -4.05 -11.72 -8.66
CA GLY A 34 -3.23 -12.77 -8.06
C GLY A 34 -1.81 -12.32 -7.70
N GLY A 35 -1.57 -11.01 -7.68
CA GLY A 35 -0.28 -10.40 -7.38
C GLY A 35 -0.07 -10.05 -5.91
N VAL A 36 1.07 -9.44 -5.63
CA VAL A 36 1.47 -8.97 -4.30
C VAL A 36 2.08 -7.57 -4.40
N ILE A 37 1.72 -6.68 -3.47
CA ILE A 37 2.36 -5.38 -3.26
C ILE A 37 3.14 -5.36 -1.94
N ARG A 38 4.32 -4.73 -1.92
CA ARG A 38 5.15 -4.57 -0.71
C ARG A 38 5.71 -3.17 -0.64
N LEU A 39 5.85 -2.64 0.57
CA LEU A 39 6.63 -1.44 0.84
C LEU A 39 8.11 -1.83 0.96
N ASN A 40 8.95 -1.30 0.07
CA ASN A 40 10.40 -1.51 0.07
C ASN A 40 11.09 -0.14 0.03
N GLY A 41 11.10 0.57 1.16
CA GLY A 41 11.66 1.93 1.26
C GLY A 41 12.67 2.07 2.40
N SER A 42 13.60 3.01 2.25
CA SER A 42 14.43 3.51 3.34
C SER A 42 13.75 4.71 4.02
N ARG A 43 14.28 5.21 5.14
CA ARG A 43 13.71 6.40 5.81
C ARG A 43 13.69 7.67 4.93
N GLU A 44 14.40 7.66 3.82
CA GLU A 44 14.57 8.81 2.92
C GLU A 44 13.69 8.74 1.67
N LEU A 45 13.26 7.54 1.26
CA LEU A 45 12.50 7.32 0.03
C LEU A 45 11.47 6.21 0.20
N THR A 46 10.28 6.45 -0.37
CA THR A 46 9.20 5.45 -0.43
C THR A 46 9.26 4.73 -1.78
N CYS A 47 9.41 3.41 -1.77
CA CYS A 47 9.28 2.59 -2.97
C CYS A 47 8.34 1.40 -2.69
N PHE A 48 7.55 1.02 -3.69
CA PHE A 48 6.60 -0.09 -3.63
C PHE A 48 6.92 -1.09 -4.73
N ASP A 49 7.10 -2.35 -4.34
CA ASP A 49 7.29 -3.45 -5.27
C ASP A 49 5.94 -4.08 -5.59
N VAL A 50 5.66 -4.29 -6.88
CA VAL A 50 4.46 -4.99 -7.37
C VAL A 50 4.89 -6.22 -8.14
N ILE A 51 4.40 -7.38 -7.71
CA ILE A 51 4.68 -8.68 -8.33
C ILE A 51 3.35 -9.20 -8.88
N LEU A 52 3.31 -9.54 -10.16
CA LEU A 52 2.15 -10.15 -10.81
C LEU A 52 2.50 -11.56 -11.29
N PRO A 53 1.54 -12.50 -11.31
CA PRO A 53 1.71 -13.79 -11.97
C PRO A 53 1.99 -13.60 -13.48
N SER A 54 2.73 -14.54 -14.07
CA SER A 54 3.01 -14.61 -15.52
C SER A 54 1.85 -15.15 -16.32
#